data_AF-A0A3S3MHM2-F1
#
_entry.id   AF-A0A3S3MHM2-F1
#
_cell.length_a   1.000
_cell.length_b   1.000
_cell.length_c   1.000
_cell.angle_alpha   90.00
_cell.angle_beta   90.00
_cell.angle_gamma   90.00
#
_symmetry.space_group_name_H-M   'P 1'
#
loop_
_entity.id
_entity.type
_entity.pdbx_description
1 polymer ?
#
loop_
_entity_poly.entity_id
_entity_poly.type
_entity_poly.pdbx_seq_one_letter_code
_entity_poly.pdbx_strand_id
1 'polypeptide(L)'
;MGSFKEGLCEDPKRLLSLYEASYLAFPGETIMDEAKTFAKRHHKNLKGKIHKRLEEQVDHALELPIHYRMLRLVARSYIYMYEKADHMDPLILELAKLDFNILQASYQREVQNGYRWWKQLGIVEKLPFIRDRWLESYLFSLSKTFEPQY
;
A
#
# COMPACT_ATOMS: atom_id res chain seq x y z
N MET A 1 16.89 5.19 30.57
CA MET A 1 16.29 5.00 29.23
C MET A 1 15.80 3.57 29.12
N GLY A 2 14.59 3.35 28.62
CA GLY A 2 14.07 1.99 28.38
C GLY A 2 14.56 1.47 27.03
N SER A 3 14.73 0.15 26.91
CA SER A 3 15.04 -0.53 25.64
C SER A 3 13.89 -1.45 25.23
N PHE A 4 13.76 -1.70 23.92
CA PHE A 4 12.83 -2.73 23.43
C PHE A 4 13.27 -4.12 23.93
N LYS A 5 12.30 -4.91 24.41
CA LYS A 5 12.56 -6.26 24.94
C LYS A 5 13.18 -7.16 23.87
N GLU A 6 14.18 -7.95 24.25
CA GLU A 6 14.89 -8.85 23.33
C GLU A 6 13.96 -9.88 22.67
N GLY A 7 12.95 -10.40 23.38
CA GLY A 7 11.98 -11.34 22.80
C GLY A 7 11.13 -10.77 21.66
N LEU A 8 11.12 -9.44 21.46
CA LEU A 8 10.47 -8.82 20.29
C LEU A 8 11.27 -9.05 19.01
N CYS A 9 12.58 -9.32 19.11
CA CYS A 9 13.49 -9.51 17.97
C CYS A 9 13.22 -10.79 17.17
N GLU A 10 12.47 -11.74 17.74
CA GLU A 10 12.26 -13.07 17.17
C GLU A 10 10.91 -13.24 16.47
N ASP A 11 9.98 -12.29 16.65
CA ASP A 11 8.66 -12.32 16.03
C ASP A 11 8.61 -11.37 14.81
N PRO A 12 8.75 -11.88 13.57
CA PRO A 12 8.74 -11.06 12.36
C PRO A 12 7.42 -10.30 12.15
N LYS A 13 6.28 -10.83 12.60
CA LYS A 13 4.98 -10.13 12.45
C LYS A 13 4.90 -8.92 13.40
N ARG A 14 5.40 -9.07 14.62
CA ARG A 14 5.47 -7.96 15.59
C ARG A 14 6.46 -6.89 15.13
N LEU A 15 7.62 -7.29 14.63
CA LEU A 15 8.60 -6.35 14.07
C LEU A 15 8.02 -5.57 12.89
N LEU A 16 7.26 -6.24 12.00
CA LEU A 16 6.59 -5.57 10.87
C LEU A 16 5.55 -4.56 11.37
N SER A 17 4.73 -4.95 12.35
CA SER A 17 3.73 -4.07 12.95
C SER A 17 4.37 -2.86 13.64
N LEU A 18 5.47 -3.07 14.37
CA LEU A 18 6.23 -1.99 15.01
C LEU A 18 6.84 -1.04 13.98
N TYR A 19 7.39 -1.59 12.89
CA TYR A 19 7.95 -0.81 11.80
C TYR A 19 6.89 0.08 11.15
N GLU A 20 5.72 -0.45 10.80
CA GLU A 20 4.61 0.33 10.22
C GLU A 20 4.13 1.41 11.19
N ALA A 21 3.91 1.06 12.47
CA ALA A 21 3.49 2.00 13.49
C ALA A 21 4.49 3.15 13.70
N SER A 22 5.79 2.88 13.58
CA SER A 22 6.86 3.88 13.78
C SER A 22 6.74 5.10 12.86
N TYR A 23 6.03 4.98 11.74
CA TYR A 23 5.85 6.09 10.82
C TYR A 23 4.61 6.96 11.09
N LEU A 24 3.77 6.59 12.06
CA LEU A 24 2.66 7.42 12.54
C LEU A 24 3.11 8.40 13.63
N ALA A 25 4.42 8.52 13.86
CA ALA A 25 5.00 9.34 14.91
C ALA A 25 4.73 10.83 14.72
N PHE A 26 4.48 11.53 15.83
CA PHE A 26 4.45 12.98 15.91
C PHE A 26 5.84 13.57 16.15
N PRO A 27 6.07 14.86 15.80
CA PRO A 27 7.31 15.53 16.12
C PRO A 27 7.66 15.46 17.62
N GLY A 28 8.88 15.00 17.94
CA GLY A 28 9.37 14.86 19.32
C GLY A 28 9.24 13.45 19.91
N GLU A 29 8.57 12.51 19.24
CA GLU A 29 8.46 11.12 19.68
C GLU A 29 9.71 10.28 19.35
N THR A 30 10.83 10.56 20.01
CA THR A 30 12.13 9.91 19.74
C THR A 30 12.09 8.39 19.87
N ILE A 31 11.19 7.85 20.70
CA ILE A 31 11.00 6.39 20.86
C ILE A 31 10.54 5.72 19.57
N MET A 32 9.86 6.45 18.67
CA MET A 32 9.39 5.92 17.39
C MET A 32 10.53 5.81 16.37
N ASP A 33 11.49 6.74 16.40
CA ASP A 33 12.72 6.62 15.60
C ASP A 33 13.58 5.43 16.06
N GLU A 34 13.64 5.19 17.37
CA GLU A 34 14.27 4.01 17.94
C GLU A 34 13.53 2.72 17.53
N ALA A 35 12.19 2.72 17.59
CA ALA A 35 11.35 1.60 17.17
C ALA A 35 11.58 1.23 15.71
N LYS A 36 11.64 2.24 14.83
CA LYS A 36 11.92 2.08 13.41
C LYS A 36 13.27 1.44 13.16
N THR A 37 14.30 1.97 13.81
CA THR A 37 15.69 1.50 13.70
C THR A 37 15.82 0.08 14.22
N PHE A 38 15.21 -0.20 15.38
CA PHE A 38 15.15 -1.53 15.98
C PHE A 38 14.47 -2.53 15.04
N ALA A 39 13.25 -2.25 14.59
CA ALA A 39 12.49 -3.16 13.74
C ALA A 39 13.22 -3.46 12.43
N LYS A 40 13.75 -2.43 11.76
CA LYS A 40 14.50 -2.58 10.51
C LYS A 40 15.77 -3.42 10.68
N ARG A 41 16.50 -3.26 11.79
CA ARG A 41 17.70 -4.04 12.09
C ARG A 41 17.36 -5.51 12.31
N HIS A 42 16.35 -5.81 13.12
CA HIS A 42 15.99 -7.18 13.44
C HIS A 42 15.34 -7.91 12.25
N HIS A 43 14.57 -7.21 11.40
CA HIS A 43 14.08 -7.76 10.13
C HIS A 43 15.20 -8.26 9.21
N LYS A 44 16.29 -7.48 9.06
CA LYS A 44 17.45 -7.91 8.26
C LYS A 44 18.09 -9.20 8.78
N ASN A 45 18.10 -9.39 10.10
CA ASN A 45 18.67 -10.60 10.72
C ASN A 45 17.81 -11.85 10.53
N LEU A 46 16.51 -11.66 10.27
CA LEU A 46 15.53 -12.71 10.00
C LEU A 46 15.41 -13.06 8.50
N LYS A 47 16.08 -12.32 7.62
CA LYS A 47 16.08 -12.56 6.16
C LYS A 47 16.52 -14.01 5.86
N GLY A 48 15.78 -14.72 5.01
CA GLY A 48 15.99 -16.13 4.71
C GLY A 48 15.70 -17.14 5.84
N LYS A 49 15.25 -16.69 7.03
CA LYS A 49 14.91 -17.55 8.18
C LYS A 49 13.41 -17.63 8.48
N ILE A 50 12.61 -16.83 7.78
CA ILE A 50 11.16 -16.73 7.96
C ILE A 50 10.44 -17.26 6.72
N HIS A 51 9.14 -17.52 6.85
CA HIS A 51 8.33 -17.97 5.72
C HIS A 51 8.38 -16.95 4.58
N LYS A 52 8.65 -17.41 3.34
CA LYS A 52 8.86 -16.57 2.15
C LYS A 52 7.80 -15.48 1.96
N ARG A 53 6.52 -15.82 2.18
CA ARG A 53 5.41 -14.86 2.09
C ARG A 53 5.55 -13.69 3.06
N LEU A 54 6.00 -13.95 4.29
CA LEU A 54 6.19 -12.91 5.29
C LEU A 54 7.45 -12.08 4.98
N GLU A 55 8.47 -12.71 4.42
CA GLU A 55 9.66 -12.02 3.91
C GLU A 55 9.30 -11.04 2.79
N GLU A 56 8.47 -11.44 1.83
CA GLU A 56 7.96 -10.56 0.77
C GLU A 56 7.18 -9.36 1.35
N GLN A 57 6.39 -9.56 2.42
CA GLN A 57 5.69 -8.47 3.10
C GLN A 57 6.65 -7.50 3.79
N VAL A 58 7.68 -8.03 4.46
CA VAL A 58 8.71 -7.23 5.13
C VAL A 58 9.53 -6.45 4.10
N ASP A 59 10.02 -7.09 3.04
CA ASP A 59 10.77 -6.43 1.98
C ASP A 59 9.93 -5.32 1.33
N HIS A 60 8.63 -5.57 1.07
CA HIS A 60 7.72 -4.54 0.57
C HIS A 60 7.55 -3.37 1.55
N ALA A 61 7.32 -3.62 2.84
CA ALA A 61 7.22 -2.54 3.84
C ALA A 61 8.51 -1.72 3.95
N LEU A 62 9.68 -2.37 3.83
CA LEU A 62 10.98 -1.71 3.89
C LEU A 62 11.26 -0.77 2.72
N GLU A 63 10.65 -0.99 1.55
CA GLU A 63 10.71 -0.04 0.41
C GLU A 63 9.89 1.22 0.70
N LEU A 64 8.64 1.03 1.12
CA LEU A 64 7.72 2.11 1.46
C LEU A 64 6.68 1.53 2.45
N PRO A 65 6.42 2.20 3.57
CA PRO A 65 5.43 1.76 4.55
C PRO A 65 4.00 1.95 4.03
N ILE A 66 3.05 1.22 4.61
CA ILE A 66 1.66 1.11 4.11
C ILE A 66 0.95 2.46 4.09
N HIS A 67 1.13 3.30 5.09
CA HIS A 67 0.45 4.60 5.21
C HIS A 67 0.93 5.65 4.19
N TYR A 68 2.03 5.40 3.48
CA TYR A 68 2.48 6.22 2.35
C TYR A 68 2.12 5.63 0.99
N ARG A 69 1.48 4.45 0.96
CA ARG A 69 1.08 3.78 -0.27
C ARG A 69 -0.36 4.13 -0.65
N MET A 70 -0.65 4.00 -1.94
CA MET A 70 -2.02 4.06 -2.45
C MET A 70 -2.83 2.87 -1.90
N LEU A 71 -3.84 3.15 -1.07
CA LEU A 71 -4.61 2.13 -0.37
C LEU A 71 -5.23 1.10 -1.32
N ARG A 72 -5.70 1.50 -2.49
CA ARG A 72 -6.25 0.55 -3.48
C ARG A 72 -5.20 -0.41 -4.07
N LEU A 73 -3.95 0.02 -4.24
CA LEU A 73 -2.87 -0.88 -4.66
C LEU A 73 -2.49 -1.84 -3.54
N VAL A 74 -2.43 -1.35 -2.30
CA VAL A 74 -2.20 -2.19 -1.11
C VAL A 74 -3.31 -3.22 -0.97
N ALA A 75 -4.58 -2.82 -1.09
CA ALA A 75 -5.74 -3.70 -0.99
C ALA A 75 -5.67 -4.85 -2.00
N ARG A 76 -5.31 -4.58 -3.26
CA ARG A 76 -5.14 -5.63 -4.29
C ARG A 76 -4.09 -6.66 -3.88
N SER A 77 -2.92 -6.21 -3.41
CA SER A 77 -1.85 -7.08 -2.93
C SER A 77 -2.32 -7.88 -1.71
N TYR A 78 -3.01 -7.23 -0.79
CA TYR A 78 -3.48 -7.85 0.44
C TYR A 78 -4.57 -8.90 0.18
N ILE A 79 -5.50 -8.69 -0.76
CA ILE A 79 -6.48 -9.69 -1.19
C ILE A 79 -5.78 -10.96 -1.67
N TYR A 80 -4.79 -10.81 -2.56
CA TYR A 80 -4.01 -11.94 -3.08
C TYR A 80 -3.28 -12.71 -1.97
N MET A 81 -2.75 -11.97 -0.99
CA MET A 81 -2.10 -12.58 0.17
C MET A 81 -3.14 -13.28 1.04
N TYR A 82 -4.21 -12.60 1.43
CA TYR A 82 -5.24 -13.11 2.33
C TYR A 82 -5.87 -14.40 1.84
N GLU A 83 -6.08 -14.53 0.52
CA GLU A 83 -6.54 -15.77 -0.13
C GLU A 83 -5.69 -17.01 0.21
N LYS A 84 -4.40 -16.84 0.49
CA LYS A 84 -3.46 -17.93 0.81
C LYS A 84 -3.20 -18.08 2.31
N ALA A 85 -3.96 -17.39 3.18
CA ALA A 85 -3.73 -17.43 4.63
C ALA A 85 -4.40 -18.66 5.27
N ASP A 86 -3.72 -19.26 6.25
CA ASP A 86 -4.19 -20.48 6.94
C ASP A 86 -5.54 -20.29 7.68
N HIS A 87 -5.86 -19.05 8.07
CA HIS A 87 -7.07 -18.66 8.79
C HIS A 87 -7.91 -17.66 8.00
N MET A 88 -7.93 -17.79 6.67
CA MET A 88 -8.73 -16.97 5.78
C MET A 88 -10.23 -17.23 6.00
N ASP A 89 -11.02 -16.16 6.12
CA ASP A 89 -12.48 -16.23 6.13
C ASP A 89 -13.01 -16.08 4.69
N PRO A 90 -13.71 -17.10 4.15
CA PRO A 90 -14.18 -17.09 2.77
C PRO A 90 -15.16 -15.94 2.49
N LEU A 91 -15.98 -15.54 3.47
CA LEU A 91 -16.95 -14.45 3.31
C LEU A 91 -16.23 -13.10 3.20
N ILE A 92 -15.20 -12.88 4.02
CA ILE A 92 -14.38 -11.65 3.96
C ILE A 92 -13.63 -11.59 2.62
N LEU A 93 -13.05 -12.71 2.17
CA LEU A 93 -12.33 -12.76 0.90
C LEU A 93 -13.25 -12.48 -0.29
N GLU A 94 -14.42 -13.10 -0.32
CA GLU A 94 -15.41 -12.89 -1.37
C GLU A 94 -15.87 -11.43 -1.41
N LEU A 95 -16.23 -10.86 -0.25
CA LEU A 95 -16.62 -9.47 -0.13
C LEU A 95 -15.53 -8.53 -0.66
N ALA A 96 -14.26 -8.74 -0.26
CA ALA A 96 -13.15 -7.90 -0.70
C ALA A 96 -12.90 -8.00 -2.21
N LYS A 97 -13.04 -9.19 -2.81
CA LYS A 97 -12.89 -9.38 -4.27
C LYS A 97 -14.03 -8.71 -5.04
N LEU A 98 -15.26 -8.85 -4.58
CA LEU A 98 -16.43 -8.25 -5.21
C LEU A 98 -16.37 -6.72 -5.15
N ASP A 99 -16.13 -6.14 -3.97
CA ASP A 99 -15.93 -4.70 -3.80
C ASP A 99 -14.83 -4.17 -4.73
N PHE A 100 -13.69 -4.87 -4.77
CA PHE A 100 -12.57 -4.46 -5.61
C PHE A 100 -12.97 -4.36 -7.08
N ASN A 101 -13.67 -5.38 -7.59
CA ASN A 101 -14.09 -5.47 -8.99
C ASN A 101 -15.20 -4.47 -9.34
N ILE A 102 -16.18 -4.26 -8.45
CA ILE A 102 -17.27 -3.28 -8.65
C ILE A 102 -16.71 -1.88 -8.81
N LEU A 103 -15.81 -1.49 -7.92
CA LEU A 103 -15.16 -0.19 -7.98
C LEU A 103 -14.23 -0.08 -9.20
N GLN A 104 -13.47 -1.13 -9.51
CA GLN A 104 -12.63 -1.15 -10.72
C GLN A 104 -13.45 -0.92 -12.00
N ALA A 105 -14.63 -1.52 -12.13
CA ALA A 105 -15.51 -1.31 -13.27
C ALA A 105 -16.04 0.14 -13.34
N SER A 106 -16.21 0.81 -12.20
CA SER A 106 -16.58 2.24 -12.16
C SER A 106 -15.41 3.11 -12.61
N TYR A 107 -14.21 2.88 -12.09
CA TYR A 107 -13.01 3.61 -12.50
C TYR A 107 -12.71 3.46 -13.99
N GLN A 108 -12.89 2.26 -14.56
CA GLN A 108 -12.71 2.04 -16.00
C GLN A 108 -13.66 2.90 -16.84
N ARG A 109 -14.92 3.05 -16.41
CA ARG A 109 -15.89 3.92 -17.08
C ARG A 109 -15.49 5.38 -16.97
N GLU A 110 -15.06 5.83 -15.80
CA GLU A 110 -14.56 7.20 -15.58
C GLU A 110 -13.35 7.51 -16.46
N VAL A 111 -12.35 6.61 -16.50
CA VAL A 111 -11.17 6.73 -17.35
C VAL A 111 -11.57 6.83 -18.82
N GLN A 112 -12.48 5.96 -19.30
CA GLN A 112 -12.94 6.00 -20.69
C GLN A 112 -13.66 7.31 -21.03
N ASN A 113 -14.49 7.82 -20.13
CA ASN A 113 -15.21 9.09 -20.32
C ASN A 113 -14.24 10.27 -20.31
N GLY A 114 -13.38 10.34 -19.30
CA GLY A 114 -12.39 11.39 -19.14
C GLY A 114 -11.35 11.40 -20.25
N TYR A 115 -10.89 10.23 -20.69
CA TYR A 115 -9.94 10.14 -21.80
C TYR A 115 -10.57 10.58 -23.13
N ARG A 116 -11.84 10.23 -23.38
CA ARG A 116 -12.59 10.75 -24.54
C ARG A 116 -12.67 12.27 -24.51
N TRP A 117 -13.00 12.86 -23.36
CA TRP A 117 -13.01 14.31 -23.18
C TRP A 117 -11.61 14.91 -23.41
N TRP A 118 -10.56 14.35 -22.82
CA TRP A 118 -9.17 14.79 -22.99
C TRP A 118 -8.76 14.81 -24.46
N LYS A 119 -9.07 13.75 -25.22
CA LYS A 119 -8.80 13.68 -26.66
C LYS A 119 -9.59 14.71 -27.47
N GLN A 120 -10.83 15.02 -27.09
CA GLN A 120 -11.66 16.03 -27.78
C GLN A 120 -11.11 17.45 -27.63
N LEU A 121 -10.39 17.76 -26.54
CA LEU A 121 -9.76 19.07 -26.36
C LEU A 121 -8.67 19.34 -27.41
N GLY A 122 -8.03 18.28 -27.91
CA GLY A 122 -6.97 18.35 -28.93
C GLY A 122 -5.73 19.13 -28.46
N ILE A 123 -5.49 19.21 -27.15
CA ILE A 123 -4.42 20.05 -26.58
C ILE A 123 -3.05 19.44 -26.85
N VAL A 124 -2.94 18.11 -26.80
CA VAL A 124 -1.69 17.39 -27.06
C VAL A 124 -1.18 17.66 -28.46
N GLU A 125 -2.09 17.72 -29.44
CA GLU A 125 -1.78 18.02 -30.84
C GLU A 125 -1.44 19.51 -31.05
N LYS A 126 -2.11 20.42 -30.33
CA LYS A 126 -1.89 21.87 -30.43
C LYS A 126 -0.64 22.36 -29.69
N LEU A 127 -0.27 21.70 -28.60
CA LEU A 127 0.82 22.10 -27.71
C LEU A 127 1.80 20.93 -27.54
N PRO A 128 2.66 20.65 -28.53
CA PRO A 128 3.53 19.46 -28.53
C PRO A 128 4.58 19.45 -27.40
N PHE A 129 4.77 20.58 -26.71
CA PHE A 129 5.66 20.69 -25.55
C PHE A 129 5.01 20.16 -24.25
N ILE A 130 3.69 19.96 -24.20
CA ILE A 130 3.03 19.43 -23.00
C ILE A 130 3.16 17.90 -22.92
N ARG A 131 3.12 17.38 -21.70
CA ARG A 131 3.13 15.94 -21.47
C ARG A 131 1.69 15.42 -21.47
N ASP A 132 1.40 14.44 -22.33
CA ASP A 132 0.15 13.70 -22.29
C ASP A 132 0.17 12.71 -21.11
N ARG A 133 -0.47 13.09 -20.00
CA ARG A 133 -0.44 12.37 -18.69
C ARG A 133 -1.83 12.24 -18.05
N TRP A 134 -2.87 12.14 -18.88
CA TRP A 134 -4.25 12.05 -18.39
C TRP A 134 -4.43 10.87 -17.42
N LEU A 135 -3.94 9.69 -17.80
CA LEU A 135 -4.11 8.47 -17.01
C LEU A 135 -3.36 8.56 -15.67
N GLU A 136 -2.15 9.11 -15.65
CA GLU A 136 -1.38 9.32 -14.42
C GLU A 136 -2.05 10.34 -13.51
N SER A 137 -2.64 11.39 -14.09
CA SER A 137 -3.41 12.40 -13.33
C SER A 137 -4.67 11.80 -12.71
N TYR A 138 -5.37 10.94 -13.44
CA TYR A 138 -6.51 10.19 -12.91
C TYR A 138 -6.08 9.24 -11.80
N LEU A 139 -4.99 8.47 -12.01
CA LEU A 139 -4.46 7.57 -10.99
C LEU A 139 -4.06 8.31 -9.71
N PHE A 140 -3.46 9.50 -9.82
CA PHE A 140 -3.15 10.34 -8.68
C PHE A 140 -4.41 10.82 -7.95
N SER A 141 -5.48 11.14 -8.67
CA SER A 141 -6.77 11.50 -8.07
C SER A 141 -7.36 10.32 -7.29
N LEU A 142 -7.33 9.12 -7.88
CA LEU A 142 -7.78 7.88 -7.24
C LEU A 142 -6.98 7.53 -5.97
N SER A 143 -5.76 8.02 -5.84
CA SER A 143 -4.96 7.82 -4.62
C SER A 143 -5.51 8.55 -3.39
N LYS A 144 -6.30 9.61 -3.61
CA LYS A 144 -6.86 10.46 -2.55
C LYS A 144 -8.31 10.11 -2.22
N THR A 145 -9.09 9.82 -3.25
CA THR A 145 -10.53 9.55 -3.16
C THR A 145 -10.83 8.38 -4.09
N PHE A 146 -11.07 7.21 -3.51
CA PHE A 146 -11.41 6.00 -4.26
C PHE A 146 -12.84 5.52 -3.95
N GLU A 147 -13.45 6.08 -2.93
CA GLU A 147 -14.79 5.69 -2.53
C GLU A 147 -15.82 6.23 -3.52
N PRO A 148 -16.90 5.47 -3.81
CA PRO A 148 -17.81 5.74 -4.93
C PRO A 148 -18.66 7.01 -4.77
N GLN A 149 -18.67 7.63 -3.59
CA GLN A 149 -19.36 8.91 -3.36
C GLN A 149 -18.63 10.13 -3.93
N TYR A 150 -17.38 9.97 -4.39
CA TYR A 150 -16.55 11.02 -4.98
C TYR A 150 -16.43 10.83 -6.49
#